data_AF-A0AAJ0G921-F1
#
_entry.id   AF-A0AAJ0G921-F1
#
_cell.length_a   1.000
_cell.length_b   1.000
_cell.length_c   1.000
_cell.angle_alpha   90.00
_cell.angle_beta   90.00
_cell.angle_gamma   90.00
#
_symmetry.space_group_name_H-M   'P 1'
#
loop_
_entity.id
_entity.type
_entity.pdbx_description
1 polymer ?
#
loop_
_entity_poly.entity_id
_entity_poly.type
_entity_poly.pdbx_seq_one_letter_code
_entity_poly.pdbx_strand_id
1 'polypeptide(L)'
;MPMQLEKLSELGTSDNALCDKLLGTIVSRQPRGDDEALLQKVVESLQTSLNALHNILDRFTSVPSGGLKSSAKAVTVALKARWKRSDIERIAEDIERAQARLSNVLLHLVRKYQVLQHDGVFHCIATYGVDHSALIASLKDTLLVSLSEHKENLTRAQCSIDTVTSGNDRLQSQITEFRRTFSDFTAEGSRQFQRISKGQDVLTQQVSKLTARQKCQRFLRSLWYSGIDYRRETIADKARGTFEWIFEQYRNPFMEWIAGDKPLFRISGKAGSGKPTLIFMAMPEFALS
;
A
#
# COMPACT_ATOMS: atom_id res chain seq x y z
N MET A 1 3.05 -16.64 -12.78
CA MET A 1 1.71 -17.09 -12.34
C MET A 1 0.93 -18.03 -13.29
N PRO A 2 1.29 -18.29 -14.58
CA PRO A 2 0.49 -19.21 -15.41
C PRO A 2 0.77 -20.71 -15.15
N MET A 3 1.95 -21.07 -14.63
CA MET A 3 2.37 -22.47 -14.42
C MET A 3 1.62 -23.24 -13.30
N GLN A 4 0.88 -22.55 -12.43
CA GLN A 4 0.18 -23.16 -11.28
C GLN A 4 -1.27 -23.57 -11.63
N LEU A 5 -1.85 -22.96 -12.66
CA LEU A 5 -3.22 -23.27 -13.14
C LEU A 5 -3.25 -24.56 -13.99
N GLU A 6 -2.17 -24.83 -14.72
CA GLU A 6 -2.05 -26.04 -15.56
C GLU A 6 -2.03 -27.31 -14.70
N LYS A 7 -1.27 -27.32 -13.59
CA LYS A 7 -1.24 -28.44 -12.63
C LYS A 7 -2.56 -28.70 -11.92
N LEU A 8 -3.39 -27.68 -11.72
CA LEU A 8 -4.73 -27.85 -11.14
C LEU A 8 -5.72 -28.45 -12.16
N SER A 9 -5.55 -28.15 -13.45
CA SER A 9 -6.31 -28.78 -14.52
C SER A 9 -5.93 -30.24 -14.73
N GLU A 10 -4.66 -30.59 -14.54
CA GLU A 10 -4.15 -31.97 -14.56
C GLU A 10 -4.67 -32.81 -13.39
N LEU A 11 -4.93 -32.20 -12.23
CA LEU A 11 -5.56 -32.90 -11.10
C LEU A 11 -7.02 -33.28 -11.41
N GLY A 12 -7.77 -32.37 -12.06
CA GLY A 12 -9.17 -32.60 -12.42
C GLY A 12 -9.36 -33.63 -13.53
N THR A 13 -8.40 -33.76 -14.46
CA THR A 13 -8.42 -34.82 -15.48
C THR A 13 -8.01 -36.18 -14.90
N SER A 14 -7.13 -36.20 -13.91
CA SER A 14 -6.74 -37.41 -13.18
C SER A 14 -7.93 -38.03 -12.42
N ASP A 15 -8.75 -37.21 -11.76
CA ASP A 15 -9.89 -37.69 -10.95
C ASP A 15 -11.00 -38.33 -11.80
N ASN A 16 -11.25 -37.81 -13.00
CA ASN A 16 -12.17 -38.42 -13.96
C ASN A 16 -11.60 -39.72 -14.55
N ALA A 17 -10.30 -39.77 -14.84
CA ALA A 17 -9.65 -40.99 -15.29
C ALA A 17 -9.63 -42.09 -14.20
N LEU A 18 -9.58 -41.70 -12.92
CA LEU A 18 -9.72 -42.60 -11.78
C LEU A 18 -11.13 -43.19 -11.68
N CYS A 19 -12.15 -42.36 -11.84
CA CYS A 19 -13.54 -42.80 -11.87
C CYS A 19 -13.76 -43.80 -13.01
N ASP A 20 -13.27 -43.51 -14.22
CA ASP A 20 -13.40 -44.40 -15.37
C ASP A 20 -12.62 -45.72 -15.19
N LYS A 21 -11.44 -45.68 -14.56
CA LYS A 21 -10.62 -46.88 -14.31
C LYS A 21 -11.18 -47.73 -13.17
N LEU A 22 -11.75 -47.11 -12.12
CA LEU A 22 -12.48 -47.79 -11.07
C LEU A 22 -13.76 -48.44 -11.63
N LEU A 23 -14.53 -47.70 -12.42
CA LEU A 23 -15.71 -48.23 -13.10
C LEU A 23 -15.34 -49.38 -14.05
N GLY A 24 -14.27 -49.24 -14.84
CA GLY A 24 -13.77 -50.30 -15.72
C GLY A 24 -13.29 -51.55 -14.96
N THR A 25 -12.67 -51.38 -13.79
CA THR A 25 -12.22 -52.50 -12.94
C THR A 25 -13.38 -53.19 -12.23
N ILE A 26 -14.42 -52.44 -11.86
CA ILE A 26 -15.65 -52.96 -11.25
C ILE A 26 -16.47 -53.73 -12.31
N VAL A 27 -16.61 -53.18 -13.52
CA VAL A 27 -17.37 -53.78 -14.63
C VAL A 27 -16.68 -55.03 -15.20
N SER A 28 -15.35 -55.06 -15.28
CA SER A 28 -14.60 -56.23 -15.75
C SER A 28 -14.60 -57.42 -14.76
N ARG A 29 -15.05 -57.21 -13.51
CA ARG A 29 -15.12 -58.23 -12.45
C ARG A 29 -16.54 -58.73 -12.14
N GLN A 30 -17.54 -58.40 -12.97
CA GLN A 30 -18.89 -59.01 -12.92
C GLN A 30 -18.83 -60.52 -13.23
N PRO A 31 -19.81 -61.34 -12.77
CA PRO A 31 -19.78 -62.79 -12.94
C PRO A 31 -19.64 -63.15 -14.41
N ARG A 32 -18.53 -63.80 -14.78
CA ARG A 32 -18.33 -64.35 -16.12
C ARG A 32 -18.27 -65.87 -16.03
N GLY A 33 -19.12 -66.53 -16.82
CA GLY A 33 -18.98 -67.92 -17.28
C GLY A 33 -19.17 -68.99 -16.20
N ASP A 34 -18.23 -69.12 -15.28
CA ASP A 34 -18.17 -70.25 -14.33
C ASP A 34 -19.23 -70.13 -13.21
N ASP A 35 -19.45 -68.93 -12.69
CA ASP A 35 -20.45 -68.67 -11.64
C ASP A 35 -21.89 -68.82 -12.21
N GLU A 36 -22.07 -68.48 -13.49
CA GLU A 36 -23.32 -68.66 -14.23
C GLU A 36 -23.56 -70.13 -14.54
N ALA A 37 -22.53 -70.90 -14.91
CA ALA A 37 -22.62 -72.34 -15.09
C ALA A 37 -22.97 -73.10 -13.79
N LEU A 38 -22.46 -72.66 -12.63
CA LEU A 38 -22.82 -73.23 -11.33
C LEU A 38 -24.27 -72.94 -10.93
N LEU A 39 -24.75 -71.72 -11.19
CA LEU A 39 -26.16 -71.35 -10.98
C LEU A 39 -27.07 -72.11 -11.96
N GLN A 40 -26.68 -72.20 -13.23
CA GLN A 40 -27.39 -72.96 -14.27
C GLN A 40 -27.57 -74.43 -13.86
N LYS A 41 -26.51 -75.08 -13.36
CA LYS A 41 -26.55 -76.48 -12.92
C LYS A 41 -27.49 -76.71 -11.72
N VAL A 42 -27.59 -75.74 -10.81
CA VAL A 42 -28.53 -75.80 -9.67
C VAL A 42 -29.97 -75.56 -10.14
N VAL A 43 -30.18 -74.61 -11.05
CA VAL A 43 -31.48 -74.32 -11.67
C VAL A 43 -31.98 -75.51 -12.50
N GLU A 44 -31.10 -76.16 -13.27
CA GLU A 44 -31.39 -77.38 -14.02
C GLU A 44 -31.78 -78.53 -13.09
N SER A 45 -31.09 -78.70 -11.95
CA SER A 45 -31.45 -79.70 -10.94
C SER A 45 -32.83 -79.45 -10.33
N LEU A 46 -33.19 -78.18 -10.11
CA LEU A 46 -34.51 -77.78 -9.61
C LEU A 46 -35.60 -77.97 -10.68
N GLN A 47 -35.33 -77.59 -11.93
CA GLN A 47 -36.24 -77.82 -13.06
C GLN A 47 -36.46 -79.31 -13.32
N THR A 48 -35.43 -80.14 -13.23
CA THR A 48 -35.56 -81.60 -13.41
C THR A 48 -36.45 -82.20 -12.33
N SER A 49 -36.30 -81.76 -11.08
CA SER A 49 -37.15 -82.19 -9.96
C SER A 49 -38.59 -81.69 -10.11
N LEU A 50 -38.78 -80.45 -10.56
CA LEU A 50 -40.09 -79.85 -10.83
C LEU A 50 -40.81 -80.52 -12.02
N ASN A 51 -40.06 -80.88 -13.07
CA ASN A 51 -40.56 -81.59 -14.25
C ASN A 51 -40.88 -83.06 -13.93
N ALA A 52 -40.14 -83.70 -13.01
CA ALA A 52 -40.51 -85.01 -12.50
C ALA A 52 -41.86 -84.95 -11.75
N LEU A 53 -42.07 -83.89 -10.97
CA LEU A 53 -43.34 -83.65 -10.26
C LEU A 53 -44.50 -83.36 -11.23
N HIS A 54 -44.27 -82.54 -12.25
CA HIS A 54 -45.25 -82.26 -13.32
C HIS A 54 -45.57 -83.50 -14.17
N ASN A 55 -44.58 -84.29 -14.60
CA ASN A 55 -44.81 -85.52 -15.36
C ASN A 55 -45.61 -86.57 -14.58
N ILE A 56 -45.41 -86.62 -13.25
CA ILE A 56 -46.22 -87.47 -12.40
C ILE A 56 -47.66 -86.95 -12.37
N LEU A 57 -47.88 -85.65 -12.21
CA LEU A 57 -49.20 -85.01 -12.25
C LEU A 57 -49.92 -85.21 -13.60
N ASP A 58 -49.24 -85.06 -14.74
CA ASP A 58 -49.82 -85.20 -16.09
C ASP A 58 -50.19 -86.65 -16.45
N ARG A 59 -49.48 -87.64 -15.90
CA ARG A 59 -49.86 -89.06 -16.04
C ARG A 59 -51.16 -89.41 -15.31
N PHE A 60 -51.61 -88.57 -14.39
CA PHE A 60 -52.88 -88.76 -13.67
C PHE A 60 -54.06 -88.00 -14.32
N THR A 61 -53.81 -86.94 -15.10
CA THR A 61 -54.85 -86.13 -15.74
C THR A 61 -55.28 -86.63 -17.13
N SER A 62 -54.52 -87.55 -17.74
CA SER A 62 -54.75 -88.08 -19.10
C SER A 62 -55.70 -89.29 -19.19
N VAL A 63 -56.56 -89.53 -18.19
CA VAL A 63 -57.64 -90.55 -18.30
C VAL A 63 -58.85 -89.96 -19.04
N PRO A 64 -59.31 -90.54 -20.17
CA PRO A 64 -60.45 -89.99 -20.91
C PRO A 64 -61.78 -90.31 -20.23
N SER A 65 -62.54 -89.24 -19.97
CA SER A 65 -64.01 -89.14 -20.01
C SER A 65 -64.84 -90.32 -19.48
N GLY A 66 -65.23 -90.19 -18.20
CA GLY A 66 -66.36 -90.89 -17.59
C GLY A 66 -66.74 -90.28 -16.23
N GLY A 67 -67.66 -89.31 -16.23
CA GLY A 67 -68.33 -88.79 -15.02
C GLY A 67 -67.51 -87.85 -14.11
N LEU A 68 -67.68 -86.53 -14.26
CA LEU A 68 -66.96 -85.47 -13.54
C LEU A 68 -67.05 -85.48 -11.99
N LYS A 69 -67.90 -86.29 -11.35
CA LYS A 69 -68.00 -86.36 -9.88
C LYS A 69 -67.44 -87.65 -9.25
N SER A 70 -67.23 -88.72 -10.02
CA SER A 70 -66.60 -89.97 -9.52
C SER A 70 -65.10 -90.03 -9.82
N SER A 71 -64.65 -89.40 -10.92
CA SER A 71 -63.23 -89.33 -11.29
C SER A 71 -62.39 -88.60 -10.24
N ALA A 72 -62.83 -87.44 -9.73
CA ALA A 72 -62.09 -86.71 -8.69
C ALA A 72 -61.95 -87.50 -7.37
N LYS A 73 -63.00 -88.24 -6.97
CA LYS A 73 -62.95 -89.12 -5.79
C LYS A 73 -62.07 -90.34 -6.03
N ALA A 74 -62.17 -90.99 -7.18
CA ALA A 74 -61.32 -92.12 -7.56
C ALA A 74 -59.84 -91.71 -7.69
N VAL A 75 -59.58 -90.52 -8.20
CA VAL A 75 -58.25 -89.91 -8.27
C VAL A 75 -57.74 -89.59 -6.87
N THR A 76 -58.53 -88.98 -5.97
CA THR A 76 -58.09 -88.76 -4.57
C THR A 76 -57.89 -90.05 -3.77
N VAL A 77 -58.66 -91.10 -4.05
CA VAL A 77 -58.52 -92.41 -3.40
C VAL A 77 -57.31 -93.16 -3.96
N ALA A 78 -57.05 -93.09 -5.27
CA ALA A 78 -55.83 -93.62 -5.89
C ALA A 78 -54.58 -92.81 -5.50
N LEU A 79 -54.69 -91.50 -5.33
CA LEU A 79 -53.64 -90.62 -4.77
C LEU A 79 -53.32 -91.04 -3.34
N LYS A 80 -54.31 -91.21 -2.46
CA LYS A 80 -54.10 -91.68 -1.08
C LYS A 80 -53.57 -93.11 -1.00
N ALA A 81 -53.92 -93.98 -1.95
CA ALA A 81 -53.49 -95.38 -1.95
C ALA A 81 -52.10 -95.57 -2.57
N ARG A 82 -51.66 -94.68 -3.47
CA ARG A 82 -50.46 -94.86 -4.29
C ARG A 82 -49.34 -93.87 -3.98
N TRP A 83 -49.61 -92.78 -3.26
CA TRP A 83 -48.57 -92.00 -2.58
C TRP A 83 -48.14 -92.72 -1.31
N LYS A 84 -47.01 -93.43 -1.36
CA LYS A 84 -46.34 -93.84 -0.12
C LYS A 84 -45.76 -92.58 0.53
N ARG A 85 -45.94 -92.43 1.83
CA ARG A 85 -45.41 -91.32 2.65
C ARG A 85 -43.91 -91.05 2.38
N SER A 86 -43.17 -92.10 2.04
CA SER A 86 -41.77 -92.08 1.62
C SER A 86 -41.46 -91.27 0.36
N ASP A 87 -42.37 -91.18 -0.61
CA ASP A 87 -42.12 -90.42 -1.85
C ASP A 87 -42.31 -88.91 -1.65
N ILE A 88 -43.23 -88.53 -0.76
CA ILE A 88 -43.46 -87.13 -0.35
C ILE A 88 -42.29 -86.65 0.50
N GLU A 89 -41.83 -87.46 1.46
CA GLU A 89 -40.66 -87.18 2.27
C GLU A 89 -39.40 -87.06 1.39
N ARG A 90 -39.22 -87.94 0.39
CA ARG A 90 -38.08 -87.86 -0.54
C ARG A 90 -38.06 -86.56 -1.35
N ILE A 91 -39.20 -86.12 -1.89
CA ILE A 91 -39.27 -84.88 -2.67
C ILE A 91 -39.05 -83.65 -1.78
N ALA A 92 -39.59 -83.65 -0.55
CA ALA A 92 -39.37 -82.59 0.42
C ALA A 92 -37.88 -82.47 0.79
N GLU A 93 -37.21 -83.60 1.07
CA GLU A 93 -35.77 -83.63 1.32
C GLU A 93 -34.93 -83.17 0.12
N ASP A 94 -35.34 -83.52 -1.10
CA ASP A 94 -34.63 -83.09 -2.32
C ASP A 94 -34.75 -81.56 -2.51
N ILE A 95 -35.91 -80.97 -2.20
CA ILE A 95 -36.12 -79.52 -2.23
C ILE A 95 -35.29 -78.82 -1.14
N GLU A 96 -35.29 -79.33 0.10
CA GLU A 96 -34.46 -78.78 1.18
C GLU A 96 -32.96 -78.86 0.85
N ARG A 97 -32.51 -79.99 0.29
CA ARG A 97 -31.13 -80.16 -0.17
C ARG A 97 -30.78 -79.20 -1.30
N ALA A 98 -31.70 -78.93 -2.23
CA ALA A 98 -31.47 -77.96 -3.30
C ALA A 98 -31.45 -76.51 -2.77
N GLN A 99 -32.32 -76.17 -1.83
CA GLN A 99 -32.34 -74.85 -1.18
C GLN A 99 -31.07 -74.59 -0.35
N ALA A 100 -30.58 -75.59 0.38
CA ALA A 100 -29.32 -75.50 1.12
C ALA A 100 -28.12 -75.31 0.17
N ARG A 101 -28.11 -76.01 -0.97
CA ARG A 101 -27.07 -75.84 -2.00
C ARG A 101 -27.11 -74.44 -2.60
N LEU A 102 -28.29 -73.93 -2.95
CA LEU A 102 -28.45 -72.59 -3.48
C LEU A 102 -27.99 -71.53 -2.47
N SER A 103 -28.36 -71.67 -1.20
CA SER A 103 -27.94 -70.76 -0.14
C SER A 103 -26.42 -70.73 0.04
N ASN A 104 -25.76 -71.89 -0.01
CA ASN A 104 -24.30 -71.99 0.09
C ASN A 104 -23.59 -71.37 -1.14
N VAL A 105 -24.12 -71.58 -2.34
CA VAL A 105 -23.57 -70.96 -3.56
C VAL A 105 -23.74 -69.45 -3.53
N LEU A 106 -24.92 -68.94 -3.14
CA LEU A 106 -25.13 -67.51 -2.98
C LEU A 106 -24.18 -66.90 -1.94
N LEU A 107 -24.00 -67.56 -0.79
CA LEU A 107 -23.07 -67.08 0.25
C LEU A 107 -21.63 -67.05 -0.26
N HIS A 108 -21.20 -68.07 -1.00
CA HIS A 108 -19.87 -68.11 -1.61
C HIS A 108 -19.67 -66.97 -2.62
N LEU A 109 -20.65 -66.74 -3.49
CA LEU A 109 -20.61 -65.65 -4.47
C LEU A 109 -20.57 -64.29 -3.76
N VAL A 110 -21.48 -64.03 -2.82
CA VAL A 110 -21.50 -62.77 -2.05
C VAL A 110 -20.15 -62.53 -1.38
N ARG A 111 -19.56 -63.54 -0.75
CA ARG A 111 -18.26 -63.43 -0.08
C ARG A 111 -17.12 -63.18 -1.08
N LYS A 112 -17.12 -63.86 -2.21
CA LYS A 112 -16.15 -63.67 -3.30
C LYS A 112 -16.20 -62.24 -3.84
N TYR A 113 -17.40 -61.71 -4.09
CA TYR A 113 -17.58 -60.34 -4.59
C TYR A 113 -17.24 -59.27 -3.56
N GLN A 114 -17.55 -59.47 -2.28
CA GLN A 114 -17.16 -58.56 -1.21
C GLN A 114 -15.63 -58.46 -1.10
N VAL A 115 -14.91 -59.59 -1.12
CA VAL A 115 -13.44 -59.59 -1.06
C VAL A 115 -12.83 -58.87 -2.26
N LEU A 116 -13.35 -59.10 -3.46
CA LEU A 116 -12.87 -58.44 -4.68
C LEU A 116 -13.14 -56.93 -4.71
N GLN A 117 -14.27 -56.48 -4.15
CA GLN A 117 -14.56 -55.05 -4.00
C GLN A 117 -13.63 -54.39 -2.99
N HIS A 118 -13.40 -55.03 -1.85
CA HIS A 118 -12.51 -54.49 -0.83
C HIS A 118 -11.06 -54.39 -1.34
N ASP A 119 -10.54 -55.43 -2.00
CA ASP A 119 -9.16 -55.45 -2.50
C ASP A 119 -8.87 -54.32 -3.51
N GLY A 120 -9.79 -54.05 -4.44
CA GLY A 120 -9.65 -52.95 -5.41
C GLY A 120 -9.64 -51.57 -4.74
N VAL A 121 -10.50 -51.35 -3.75
CA VAL A 121 -10.56 -50.10 -2.99
C VAL A 121 -9.29 -49.92 -2.15
N PHE A 122 -8.82 -50.98 -1.47
CA PHE A 122 -7.59 -50.94 -0.69
C PHE A 122 -6.35 -50.67 -1.54
N HIS A 123 -6.24 -51.31 -2.71
CA HIS A 123 -5.14 -51.04 -3.63
C HIS A 123 -5.15 -49.59 -4.11
N CYS A 124 -6.32 -49.06 -4.48
CA CYS A 124 -6.47 -47.66 -4.90
C CYS A 124 -6.04 -46.70 -3.78
N ILE A 125 -6.51 -46.93 -2.55
CA ILE A 125 -6.13 -46.10 -1.39
C ILE A 125 -4.62 -46.18 -1.14
N ALA A 126 -4.01 -47.36 -1.27
CA ALA A 126 -2.59 -47.55 -1.02
C ALA A 126 -1.71 -46.86 -2.08
N THR A 127 -1.97 -47.04 -3.37
CA THR A 127 -1.15 -46.42 -4.42
C THR A 127 -1.34 -44.91 -4.48
N TYR A 128 -2.58 -44.43 -4.51
CA TYR A 128 -2.84 -43.00 -4.67
C TYR A 128 -2.59 -42.20 -3.38
N GLY A 129 -2.80 -42.81 -2.21
CA GLY A 129 -2.47 -42.17 -0.93
C GLY A 129 -0.98 -41.88 -0.80
N VAL A 130 -0.12 -42.81 -1.26
CA VAL A 130 1.34 -42.62 -1.24
C VAL A 130 1.76 -41.52 -2.21
N ASP A 131 1.27 -41.53 -3.45
CA ASP A 131 1.61 -40.53 -4.48
C ASP A 131 1.17 -39.12 -4.09
N HIS A 132 -0.05 -38.96 -3.55
CA HIS A 132 -0.52 -37.66 -3.07
C HIS A 132 0.28 -37.18 -1.87
N SER A 133 0.67 -38.06 -0.94
CA SER A 133 1.50 -37.66 0.21
C SER A 133 2.87 -37.15 -0.23
N ALA A 134 3.49 -37.79 -1.23
CA ALA A 134 4.78 -37.40 -1.78
C ALA A 134 4.68 -36.05 -2.52
N LEU A 135 3.61 -35.84 -3.31
CA LEU A 135 3.36 -34.57 -3.96
C LEU A 135 3.13 -33.44 -2.95
N ILE A 136 2.33 -33.69 -1.91
CA ILE A 136 2.07 -32.72 -0.83
C ILE A 136 3.38 -32.35 -0.12
N ALA A 137 4.23 -33.33 0.18
CA ALA A 137 5.54 -33.09 0.79
C ALA A 137 6.44 -32.23 -0.12
N SER A 138 6.53 -32.57 -1.41
CA SER A 138 7.32 -31.81 -2.39
C SER A 138 6.81 -30.37 -2.56
N LEU A 139 5.49 -30.17 -2.62
CA LEU A 139 4.88 -28.84 -2.67
C LEU A 139 5.18 -28.04 -1.42
N LYS A 140 5.07 -28.67 -0.24
CA LYS A 140 5.41 -28.04 1.04
C LYS A 140 6.87 -27.58 1.06
N ASP A 141 7.80 -28.43 0.64
CA ASP A 141 9.22 -28.10 0.63
C ASP A 141 9.52 -26.96 -0.35
N THR A 142 8.93 -27.02 -1.55
CA THR A 142 9.07 -25.94 -2.55
C THR A 142 8.55 -24.61 -2.01
N LEU A 143 7.37 -24.62 -1.37
CA LEU A 143 6.79 -23.42 -0.75
C LEU A 143 7.65 -22.88 0.39
N LEU A 144 8.21 -23.76 1.24
CA LEU A 144 9.10 -23.35 2.32
C LEU A 144 10.36 -22.67 1.79
N VAL A 145 10.98 -23.23 0.75
CA VAL A 145 12.15 -22.63 0.09
C VAL A 145 11.79 -21.27 -0.50
N SER A 146 10.74 -21.18 -1.31
CA SER A 146 10.33 -19.90 -1.91
C SER A 146 9.94 -18.84 -0.86
N LEU A 147 9.30 -19.25 0.24
CA LEU A 147 8.96 -18.34 1.34
C LEU A 147 10.22 -17.84 2.05
N SER A 148 11.20 -18.72 2.27
CA SER A 148 12.48 -18.35 2.89
C SER A 148 13.27 -17.35 2.03
N GLU A 149 13.29 -17.56 0.71
CA GLU A 149 13.95 -16.68 -0.25
C GLU A 149 13.26 -15.31 -0.30
N HIS A 150 11.92 -15.29 -0.37
CA HIS A 150 11.17 -14.03 -0.33
C HIS A 150 11.38 -13.27 0.98
N LYS A 151 11.44 -13.98 2.12
CA LYS A 151 11.75 -13.36 3.41
C LYS A 151 13.13 -12.71 3.40
N GLU A 152 14.14 -13.40 2.87
CA GLU A 152 15.49 -12.87 2.77
C GLU A 152 15.55 -11.63 1.85
N ASN A 153 14.89 -11.71 0.70
CA ASN A 153 14.79 -10.58 -0.24
C ASN A 153 14.11 -9.37 0.40
N LEU A 154 13.04 -9.57 1.18
CA LEU A 154 12.38 -8.50 1.95
C LEU A 154 13.32 -7.90 3.00
N THR A 155 14.08 -8.72 3.74
CA THR A 155 15.06 -8.20 4.71
C THR A 155 16.18 -7.41 4.06
N ARG A 156 16.64 -7.83 2.87
CA ARG A 156 17.67 -7.12 2.11
C ARG A 156 17.15 -5.78 1.58
N ALA A 157 15.92 -5.75 1.08
CA ALA A 157 15.25 -4.53 0.65
C ALA A 157 15.07 -3.56 1.82
N GLN A 158 14.67 -4.05 3.00
CA GLN A 158 14.54 -3.24 4.20
C GLN A 158 15.88 -2.60 4.62
N CYS A 159 16.98 -3.37 4.63
CA CYS A 159 18.31 -2.84 4.93
C CYS A 159 18.74 -1.75 3.94
N SER A 160 18.41 -1.91 2.65
CA SER A 160 18.65 -0.87 1.63
C SER A 160 17.85 0.41 1.93
N ILE A 161 16.58 0.28 2.31
CA ILE A 161 15.73 1.42 2.72
C ILE A 161 16.32 2.13 3.94
N ASP A 162 16.76 1.39 4.95
CA ASP A 162 17.33 1.98 6.17
C ASP A 162 18.63 2.74 5.87
N THR A 163 19.45 2.21 4.95
CA THR A 163 20.68 2.86 4.46
C THR A 163 20.37 4.18 3.75
N VAL A 164 19.37 4.17 2.85
CA VAL A 164 18.94 5.38 2.13
C VAL A 164 18.33 6.41 3.07
N THR A 165 17.51 5.98 4.03
CA THR A 165 16.90 6.84 5.06
C THR A 165 17.98 7.55 5.87
N SER A 166 18.97 6.79 6.37
CA SER A 166 20.11 7.35 7.12
C SER A 166 20.93 8.34 6.28
N GLY A 167 21.12 8.05 4.99
CA GLY A 167 21.78 8.96 4.06
C GLY A 167 21.01 10.26 3.86
N ASN A 168 19.69 10.19 3.74
CA ASN A 168 18.81 11.34 3.62
C ASN A 168 18.84 12.23 4.88
N ASP A 169 18.82 11.63 6.08
CA ASP A 169 18.91 12.36 7.35
C ASP A 169 20.23 13.13 7.47
N ARG A 170 21.33 12.51 7.01
CA ARG A 170 22.64 13.17 6.93
C ARG A 170 22.62 14.35 5.96
N LEU A 171 22.04 14.19 4.77
CA LEU A 171 21.92 15.28 3.79
C LEU A 171 21.06 16.43 4.33
N GLN A 172 19.94 16.13 4.99
CA GLN A 172 19.09 17.15 5.62
C GLN A 172 19.84 17.92 6.71
N SER A 173 20.66 17.24 7.49
CA SER A 173 21.51 17.87 8.50
C SER A 173 22.53 18.82 7.86
N GLN A 174 23.20 18.40 6.79
CA GLN A 174 24.14 19.24 6.04
C GLN A 174 23.47 20.45 5.38
N ILE A 175 22.27 20.28 4.81
CA ILE A 175 21.49 21.40 4.23
C ILE A 175 21.13 22.41 5.31
N THR A 176 20.72 21.93 6.49
CA THR A 176 20.35 22.80 7.61
C THR A 176 21.54 23.59 8.13
N GLU A 177 22.71 22.94 8.26
CA GLU A 177 23.96 23.60 8.63
C GLU A 177 24.38 24.64 7.60
N PHE A 178 24.39 24.26 6.32
CA PHE A 178 24.72 25.18 5.24
C PHE A 178 23.81 26.41 5.23
N ARG A 179 22.50 26.21 5.43
CA ARG A 179 21.53 27.31 5.50
C ARG A 179 21.82 28.25 6.68
N ARG A 180 22.24 27.74 7.84
CA ARG A 180 22.65 28.57 8.98
C ARG A 180 23.88 29.39 8.65
N THR A 181 24.94 28.76 8.14
CA THR A 181 26.18 29.45 7.76
C THR A 181 25.94 30.51 6.70
N PHE A 182 25.10 30.20 5.70
CA PHE A 182 24.73 31.16 4.66
C PHE A 182 23.92 32.33 5.23
N SER A 183 22.97 32.07 6.12
CA SER A 183 22.21 33.12 6.82
C SER A 183 23.14 34.06 7.59
N ASP A 184 24.09 33.51 8.36
CA ASP A 184 25.04 34.31 9.13
C ASP A 184 25.94 35.15 8.23
N PHE A 185 26.41 34.58 7.12
CA PHE A 185 27.18 35.31 6.10
C PHE A 185 26.38 36.46 5.49
N THR A 186 25.13 36.22 5.09
CA THR A 186 24.27 37.28 4.52
C THR A 186 23.94 38.37 5.53
N ALA A 187 23.76 38.02 6.81
CA ALA A 187 23.54 38.99 7.88
C ALA A 187 24.78 39.86 8.11
N GLU A 188 25.97 39.26 8.11
CA GLU A 188 27.22 40.01 8.27
C GLU A 188 27.51 40.91 7.06
N GLY A 189 27.31 40.42 5.84
CA GLY A 189 27.41 41.24 4.63
C GLY A 189 26.47 42.44 4.67
N SER A 190 25.22 42.24 5.13
CA SER A 190 24.24 43.33 5.30
C SER A 190 24.70 44.36 6.33
N ARG A 191 25.27 43.93 7.46
CA ARG A 191 25.83 44.83 8.48
C ARG A 191 26.99 45.64 7.94
N GLN A 192 27.90 45.02 7.20
CA GLN A 192 29.02 45.73 6.58
C GLN A 192 28.56 46.76 5.57
N PHE A 193 27.62 46.40 4.70
CA PHE A 193 27.07 47.34 3.72
C PHE A 193 26.41 48.55 4.41
N GLN A 194 25.66 48.31 5.50
CA GLN A 194 25.05 49.39 6.28
C GLN A 194 26.10 50.32 6.92
N ARG A 195 27.25 49.78 7.36
CA ARG A 195 28.37 50.59 7.88
C ARG A 195 29.00 51.46 6.78
N ILE A 196 29.21 50.89 5.60
CA ILE A 196 29.78 51.61 4.45
C ILE A 196 28.83 52.72 4.01
N SER A 197 27.54 52.42 3.86
CA SER A 197 26.52 53.41 3.49
C SER A 197 26.47 54.57 4.48
N LYS A 198 26.45 54.30 5.80
CA LYS A 198 26.53 55.35 6.82
C LYS A 198 27.82 56.17 6.70
N GLY A 199 28.94 55.54 6.41
CA GLY A 199 30.22 56.23 6.17
C GLY A 199 30.18 57.14 4.94
N GLN A 200 29.57 56.69 3.85
CA GLN A 200 29.36 57.49 2.64
C GLN A 200 28.47 58.71 2.91
N ASP A 201 27.40 58.56 3.69
CA ASP A 201 26.51 59.67 4.03
C ASP A 201 27.26 60.77 4.80
N VAL A 202 28.09 60.38 5.79
CA VAL A 202 28.92 61.31 6.57
C VAL A 202 29.93 62.03 5.68
N LEU A 203 30.63 61.30 4.80
CA LEU A 203 31.59 61.89 3.87
C LEU A 203 30.89 62.86 2.91
N THR A 204 29.73 62.49 2.37
CA THR A 204 28.94 63.34 1.47
C THR A 204 28.52 64.63 2.18
N GLN A 205 28.10 64.53 3.44
CA GLN A 205 27.77 65.69 4.26
C GLN A 205 29.00 66.59 4.48
N GLN A 206 30.17 66.03 4.80
CA GLN A 206 31.39 66.82 4.99
C GLN A 206 31.84 67.52 3.69
N VAL A 207 31.83 66.80 2.56
CA VAL A 207 32.16 67.37 1.24
C VAL A 207 31.22 68.51 0.88
N SER A 208 29.91 68.37 1.17
CA SER A 208 28.94 69.45 0.91
C SER A 208 29.23 70.71 1.75
N LYS A 209 29.56 70.56 3.04
CA LYS A 209 29.94 71.67 3.93
C LYS A 209 31.20 72.38 3.47
N LEU A 210 32.23 71.61 3.09
CA LEU A 210 33.48 72.18 2.58
C LEU A 210 33.27 72.94 1.27
N THR A 211 32.46 72.39 0.37
CA THR A 211 32.12 73.02 -0.91
C THR A 211 31.35 74.33 -0.68
N ALA A 212 30.39 74.35 0.25
CA ALA A 212 29.68 75.57 0.64
C ALA A 212 30.64 76.62 1.20
N ARG A 213 31.55 76.24 2.12
CA ARG A 213 32.55 77.13 2.70
C ARG A 213 33.48 77.73 1.63
N GLN A 214 33.95 76.91 0.68
CA GLN A 214 34.79 77.36 -0.42
C GLN A 214 34.06 78.36 -1.33
N LYS A 215 32.78 78.10 -1.64
CA LYS A 215 31.95 79.04 -2.41
C LYS A 215 31.78 80.37 -1.67
N CYS A 216 31.46 80.34 -0.38
CA CYS A 216 31.36 81.55 0.45
C CYS A 216 32.69 82.33 0.48
N GLN A 217 33.82 81.66 0.69
CA GLN A 217 35.12 82.33 0.68
C GLN A 217 35.44 82.96 -0.67
N ARG A 218 35.15 82.28 -1.79
CA ARG A 218 35.32 82.86 -3.13
C ARG A 218 34.46 84.11 -3.32
N PHE A 219 33.20 84.06 -2.89
CA PHE A 219 32.29 85.20 -2.95
C PHE A 219 32.79 86.38 -2.09
N LEU A 220 33.18 86.13 -0.84
CA LEU A 220 33.73 87.17 0.04
C LEU A 220 35.00 87.82 -0.53
N ARG A 221 35.91 87.03 -1.12
CA ARG A 221 37.09 87.57 -1.81
C ARG A 221 36.72 88.44 -3.01
N SER A 222 35.66 88.10 -3.74
CA SER A 222 35.19 88.91 -4.88
C SER A 222 34.59 90.26 -4.47
N LEU A 223 34.13 90.39 -3.23
CA LEU A 223 33.60 91.64 -2.67
C LEU A 223 34.68 92.55 -2.08
N TRP A 224 35.92 92.07 -1.97
CA TRP A 224 37.03 92.84 -1.43
C TRP A 224 37.50 93.91 -2.44
N TYR A 225 37.72 95.14 -1.99
CA TYR A 225 38.30 96.23 -2.78
C TYR A 225 39.19 97.10 -1.90
N SER A 226 40.19 97.76 -2.49
CA SER A 226 41.28 98.43 -1.77
C SER A 226 40.86 99.57 -0.82
N GLY A 227 39.67 100.14 -1.01
CA GLY A 227 39.13 101.19 -0.14
C GLY A 227 38.33 100.67 1.05
N ILE A 228 38.19 99.35 1.22
CA ILE A 228 37.36 98.76 2.28
C ILE A 228 37.94 99.04 3.67
N ASP A 229 39.26 99.01 3.81
CA ASP A 229 39.96 99.27 5.06
C ASP A 229 39.99 100.78 5.38
N TYR A 230 40.24 101.62 4.37
CA TYR A 230 40.16 103.08 4.51
C TYR A 230 38.76 103.53 4.96
N ARG A 231 37.69 102.98 4.37
CA ARG A 231 36.32 103.27 4.80
C ARG A 231 36.06 102.79 6.23
N ARG A 232 36.55 101.60 6.59
CA ARG A 232 36.44 101.05 7.95
C ARG A 232 37.07 101.98 8.99
N GLU A 233 38.31 102.38 8.76
CA GLU A 233 39.06 103.24 9.68
C GLU A 233 38.44 104.64 9.78
N THR A 234 38.06 105.22 8.63
CA THR A 234 37.45 106.55 8.58
C THR A 234 36.07 106.60 9.25
N ILE A 235 35.30 105.51 9.19
CA ILE A 235 33.99 105.39 9.83
C ILE A 235 34.12 105.18 11.34
N ALA A 236 35.07 104.33 11.77
CA ALA A 236 35.24 103.97 13.17
C ALA A 236 35.44 105.21 14.07
N ASP A 237 36.24 106.18 13.61
CA ASP A 237 36.51 107.40 14.37
C ASP A 237 35.32 108.38 14.38
N LYS A 238 34.58 108.50 13.28
CA LYS A 238 33.47 109.47 13.15
C LYS A 238 32.13 108.99 13.72
N ALA A 239 31.95 107.69 13.93
CA ALA A 239 30.69 107.11 14.39
C ALA A 239 30.73 106.61 15.84
N ARG A 240 31.83 106.83 16.58
CA ARG A 240 31.94 106.54 18.01
C ARG A 240 30.83 107.31 18.76
N GLY A 241 29.94 106.60 19.45
CA GLY A 241 28.77 107.17 20.14
C GLY A 241 27.47 107.22 19.33
N THR A 242 27.53 107.26 18.00
CA THR A 242 26.35 107.52 17.14
C THR A 242 25.28 106.42 17.18
N PHE A 243 25.67 105.19 17.55
CA PHE A 243 24.78 104.03 17.59
C PHE A 243 24.69 103.41 18.99
N GLU A 244 25.16 104.09 20.04
CA GLU A 244 25.09 103.57 21.42
C GLU A 244 23.65 103.28 21.85
N TRP A 245 22.70 104.09 21.37
CA TRP A 245 21.25 103.90 21.57
C TRP A 245 20.75 102.51 21.17
N ILE A 246 21.41 101.81 20.23
CA ILE A 246 20.96 100.47 19.80
C ILE A 246 21.26 99.40 20.87
N PHE A 247 22.21 99.66 21.77
CA PHE A 247 22.66 98.76 22.83
C PHE A 247 22.06 99.10 24.21
N GLU A 248 21.33 100.22 24.33
CA GLU A 248 20.71 100.63 25.59
C GLU A 248 19.48 99.78 25.95
N GLN A 249 19.41 99.37 27.22
CA GLN A 249 18.75 98.15 27.72
C GLN A 249 17.22 98.20 27.92
N TYR A 250 16.43 98.87 27.07
CA TYR A 250 14.97 98.71 27.11
C TYR A 250 14.40 98.38 25.73
N ARG A 251 14.28 97.07 25.45
CA ARG A 251 13.56 96.46 24.32
C ARG A 251 13.92 96.97 22.92
N ASN A 252 15.20 96.88 22.54
CA ASN A 252 15.58 96.98 21.14
C ASN A 252 15.43 95.62 20.44
N PRO A 253 14.57 95.48 19.39
CA PRO A 253 14.43 94.24 18.62
C PRO A 253 15.74 93.73 18.01
N PHE A 254 16.70 94.63 17.83
CA PHE A 254 18.03 94.32 17.32
C PHE A 254 18.85 93.47 18.30
N MET A 255 18.83 93.78 19.60
CA MET A 255 19.57 93.02 20.62
C MET A 255 18.97 91.62 20.83
N GLU A 256 17.64 91.51 20.76
CA GLU A 256 16.96 90.22 20.80
C GLU A 256 17.27 89.36 19.56
N TRP A 257 17.46 90.01 18.40
CA TRP A 257 17.88 89.30 17.19
C TRP A 257 19.33 88.83 17.26
N ILE A 258 20.26 89.66 17.73
CA ILE A 258 21.68 89.27 17.88
C ILE A 258 21.84 88.14 18.89
N ALA A 259 21.10 88.17 20.00
CA ALA A 259 21.17 87.14 21.05
C ALA A 259 20.37 85.87 20.72
N GLY A 260 19.47 85.92 19.73
CA GLY A 260 18.59 84.82 19.35
C GLY A 260 19.02 84.10 18.08
N ASP A 261 18.44 82.93 17.82
CA ASP A 261 18.75 82.10 16.63
C ASP A 261 17.88 82.47 15.40
N LYS A 262 17.59 83.77 15.23
CA LYS A 262 16.72 84.26 14.15
C LYS A 262 17.57 84.50 12.89
N PRO A 263 17.25 83.89 11.73
CA PRO A 263 18.14 83.87 10.57
C PRO A 263 18.23 85.21 9.81
N LEU A 264 17.31 86.16 10.02
CA LEU A 264 17.25 87.39 9.24
C LEU A 264 16.69 88.57 10.03
N PHE A 265 17.37 89.72 9.96
CA PHE A 265 16.90 91.00 10.46
C PHE A 265 16.94 92.07 9.36
N ARG A 266 15.83 92.78 9.18
CA ARG A 266 15.67 93.77 8.12
C ARG A 266 15.90 95.18 8.67
N ILE A 267 16.94 95.85 8.19
CA ILE A 267 17.23 97.25 8.50
C ILE A 267 16.77 98.15 7.35
N SER A 268 15.78 99.02 7.60
CA SER A 268 15.24 99.97 6.61
C SER A 268 15.52 101.42 6.98
N GLY A 269 15.78 102.28 5.99
CA GLY A 269 16.03 103.71 6.20
C GLY A 269 16.37 104.43 4.89
N LYS A 270 16.43 105.77 4.90
CA LYS A 270 16.78 106.58 3.71
C LYS A 270 18.20 106.30 3.18
N ALA A 271 18.46 106.52 1.90
CA ALA A 271 19.82 106.43 1.36
C ALA A 271 20.76 107.37 2.14
N GLY A 272 21.98 106.91 2.45
CA GLY A 272 22.94 107.68 3.25
C GLY A 272 22.72 107.64 4.78
N SER A 273 21.68 106.98 5.30
CA SER A 273 21.37 106.95 6.75
C SER A 273 22.30 106.08 7.61
N GLY A 274 23.47 105.68 7.09
CA GLY A 274 24.44 104.87 7.86
C GLY A 274 24.05 103.41 8.14
N LYS A 275 23.13 102.78 7.40
CA LYS A 275 22.73 101.37 7.65
C LYS A 275 23.91 100.37 7.59
N PRO A 276 24.80 100.42 6.58
CA PRO A 276 25.98 99.54 6.56
C PRO A 276 26.94 99.84 7.71
N THR A 277 27.04 101.12 8.08
CA THR A 277 27.86 101.63 9.19
C THR A 277 27.39 101.09 10.55
N LEU A 278 26.07 101.02 10.76
CA LEU A 278 25.46 100.42 11.95
C LEU A 278 25.81 98.93 12.08
N ILE A 279 25.64 98.15 11.01
CA ILE A 279 25.99 96.71 11.02
C ILE A 279 27.48 96.53 11.33
N PHE A 280 28.32 97.35 10.70
CA PHE A 280 29.76 97.30 10.90
C PHE A 280 30.17 97.57 12.36
N MET A 281 29.56 98.57 13.01
CA MET A 281 29.84 98.88 14.42
C MET A 281 29.26 97.86 15.40
N ALA A 282 28.14 97.21 15.06
CA ALA A 282 27.48 96.27 15.96
C ALA A 282 28.08 94.85 15.94
N MET A 283 28.88 94.50 14.93
CA MET A 283 29.48 93.16 14.79
C MET A 283 31.00 93.21 14.64
N PRO A 284 31.75 93.73 15.64
CA PRO A 284 33.20 93.86 15.55
C PRO A 284 33.93 92.50 15.49
N GLU A 285 33.39 91.44 16.11
CA GLU A 285 34.08 90.14 16.19
C GLU A 285 34.07 89.30 14.90
N PHE A 286 33.14 89.54 13.96
CA PHE A 286 33.13 88.83 12.67
C PHE A 286 34.04 89.44 11.61
N ALA A 287 34.69 90.56 11.92
CA ALA A 287 35.50 91.32 10.98
C ALA A 287 37.01 91.04 11.10
N LEU A 288 37.41 90.11 11.97
CA LEU A 288 38.81 89.74 12.27
C LEU A 288 39.10 88.22 12.16
N SER A 289 38.28 87.45 11.41
CA SER A 289 38.58 86.04 11.07
C SER A 289 38.82 85.83 9.58
#